data_AF-A0A6I8RSE9-F1
#
_entry.id   AF-A0A6I8RSE9-F1
#
_cell.length_a   1.000
_cell.length_b   1.000
_cell.length_c   1.000
_cell.angle_alpha   90.00
_cell.angle_beta   90.00
_cell.angle_gamma   90.00
#
_symmetry.space_group_name_H-M   'P 1'
#
loop_
_entity.id
_entity.type
_entity.pdbx_description
1 polymer ?
#
loop_
_entity_poly.entity_id
_entity_poly.type
_entity_poly.pdbx_seq_one_letter_code
_entity_poly.pdbx_strand_id
1 'polypeptide(L)'
;MYSRRESREPGVGGAMDCGTPTGDFKEMMAMDVADSAQVYTAFLVYMDLLEVRNWHDVKIHGSSELHLIYLHGLEKEGCIPQLIIPTPVSMSYSHERIQQFMKLDCTSDEAQSISSILLAIVESDSTVVYYKLTDGFVIPDPPDFVEDMDNKQWRKKRLRHLR
;
A
#
# COMPACT_ATOMS: atom_id res chain seq x y z
N MET A 1 -25.63 48.66 37.04
CA MET A 1 -24.18 48.91 36.96
C MET A 1 -23.51 48.33 38.19
N TYR A 2 -22.74 47.25 38.04
CA TYR A 2 -21.47 47.06 38.75
C TYR A 2 -20.65 46.03 37.97
N SER A 3 -19.49 46.49 37.52
CA SER A 3 -18.50 45.74 36.74
C SER A 3 -17.67 44.90 37.70
N ARG A 4 -17.43 43.63 37.38
CA ARG A 4 -16.35 42.82 37.98
C ARG A 4 -15.46 42.32 36.85
N ARG A 5 -14.26 42.90 36.77
CA ARG A 5 -13.12 42.39 36.00
C ARG A 5 -12.40 41.31 36.81
N GLU A 6 -11.41 40.70 36.15
CA GLU A 6 -10.42 39.71 36.62
C GLU A 6 -10.89 38.24 36.48
N SER A 7 -10.17 37.34 35.81
CA SER A 7 -8.73 37.29 35.55
C SER A 7 -8.42 36.57 34.24
N ARG A 8 -7.41 37.07 33.51
CA ARG A 8 -6.73 36.35 32.43
C ARG A 8 -5.76 35.34 33.06
N GLU A 9 -5.93 34.07 32.73
CA GLU A 9 -4.86 33.07 32.82
C GLU A 9 -4.28 32.88 31.40
N PRO A 10 -2.96 32.91 31.21
CA PRO A 10 -2.33 32.77 29.91
C PRO A 10 -1.99 31.31 29.59
N GLY A 11 -2.16 30.94 28.31
CA GLY A 11 -1.29 29.99 27.62
C GLY A 11 -1.35 28.54 28.09
N VAL A 12 -2.18 27.74 27.43
CA VAL A 12 -1.78 26.36 27.12
C VAL A 12 -1.39 26.38 25.66
N GLY A 13 -0.07 26.47 25.43
CA GLY A 13 0.50 26.18 24.12
C GLY A 13 0.00 24.82 23.67
N GLY A 14 -0.65 24.79 22.50
CA GLY A 14 -0.94 23.54 21.83
C GLY A 14 0.38 22.83 21.60
N ALA A 15 0.64 21.81 22.42
CA ALA A 15 1.65 20.82 22.10
C ALA A 15 1.27 20.30 20.71
N MET A 16 2.11 20.60 19.73
CA MET A 16 2.14 19.82 18.50
C MET A 16 2.38 18.39 18.94
N ASP A 17 1.32 17.59 18.85
CA ASP A 17 1.36 16.16 19.07
C ASP A 17 2.34 15.59 18.05
N CYS A 18 3.60 15.41 18.46
CA CYS A 18 4.51 14.60 17.70
C CYS A 18 3.98 13.18 17.83
N GLY A 19 3.22 12.74 16.83
CA GLY A 19 2.67 11.40 16.74
C GLY A 19 3.73 10.40 17.15
N THR A 20 3.57 9.82 18.34
CA THR A 20 4.45 8.72 18.72
C THR A 20 4.14 7.57 17.78
N PRO A 21 5.11 6.73 17.37
CA PRO A 21 4.83 5.56 16.54
C PRO A 21 3.71 4.67 17.12
N THR A 22 3.60 4.64 18.44
CA THR A 22 2.53 3.94 19.16
C THR A 22 1.15 4.60 19.06
N GLY A 23 1.07 5.89 18.81
CA GLY A 23 -0.15 6.64 18.52
C GLY A 23 -0.68 6.31 17.13
N ASP A 24 0.20 6.36 16.12
CA ASP A 24 -0.17 6.10 14.72
C ASP A 24 -0.61 4.64 14.51
N PHE A 25 0.06 3.69 15.19
CA PHE A 25 -0.38 2.29 15.19
C PHE A 25 -1.80 2.11 15.77
N LYS A 26 -2.13 2.85 16.83
CA LYS A 26 -3.47 2.81 17.42
C LYS A 26 -4.51 3.45 16.50
N GLU A 27 -4.15 4.51 15.79
CA GLU A 27 -5.02 5.13 14.78
C GLU A 27 -5.35 4.12 13.67
N MET A 28 -4.35 3.43 13.12
CA MET A 28 -4.55 2.38 12.10
C MET A 28 -5.48 1.27 12.60
N MET A 29 -5.27 0.79 13.83
CA MET A 29 -6.14 -0.21 14.46
C MET A 29 -7.58 0.31 14.65
N ALA A 30 -7.74 1.59 14.99
CA ALA A 30 -9.05 2.20 15.26
C ALA A 30 -9.89 2.43 13.98
N MET A 31 -9.27 2.39 12.79
CA MET A 31 -10.01 2.51 11.52
C MET A 31 -10.92 1.30 11.26
N ASP A 32 -10.61 0.13 11.82
CA ASP A 32 -11.40 -1.11 11.72
C ASP A 32 -11.80 -1.50 10.28
N VAL A 33 -10.93 -1.18 9.32
CA VAL A 33 -11.15 -1.46 7.88
C VAL A 33 -10.34 -2.65 7.37
N ALA A 34 -9.37 -3.13 8.14
CA ALA A 34 -8.43 -4.15 7.71
C ALA A 34 -8.06 -5.11 8.85
N ASP A 35 -7.57 -6.30 8.50
CA ASP A 35 -7.12 -7.27 9.49
C ASP A 35 -5.80 -6.86 10.16
N SER A 36 -5.47 -7.53 11.28
CA SER A 36 -4.26 -7.23 12.06
C SER A 36 -2.95 -7.38 11.27
N ALA A 37 -2.91 -8.28 10.27
CA ALA A 37 -1.70 -8.46 9.47
C ALA A 37 -1.51 -7.28 8.53
N GLN A 38 -2.59 -6.78 7.94
CA GLN A 38 -2.59 -5.59 7.10
C GLN A 38 -2.26 -4.33 7.92
N VAL A 39 -2.82 -4.18 9.12
CA VAL A 39 -2.50 -3.06 10.01
C VAL A 39 -1.03 -3.06 10.41
N TYR A 40 -0.49 -4.21 10.81
CA TYR A 40 0.93 -4.34 11.15
C TYR A 40 1.84 -4.06 9.94
N THR A 41 1.46 -4.54 8.75
CA THR A 41 2.15 -4.25 7.50
C THR A 41 2.14 -2.74 7.20
N ALA A 42 0.99 -2.08 7.32
CA ALA A 42 0.86 -0.64 7.10
C ALA A 42 1.74 0.17 8.06
N PHE A 43 1.81 -0.26 9.32
CA PHE A 43 2.68 0.35 10.31
C PHE A 43 4.17 0.21 9.97
N LEU A 44 4.62 -0.97 9.56
CA LEU A 44 6.02 -1.16 9.15
C LEU A 44 6.38 -0.30 7.94
N VAL A 45 5.47 -0.20 6.96
CA VAL A 45 5.67 0.66 5.78
C VAL A 45 5.71 2.13 6.18
N TYR A 46 4.81 2.57 7.08
CA TYR A 46 4.80 3.94 7.59
C TYR A 46 6.13 4.30 8.27
N MET A 47 6.64 3.41 9.11
CA MET A 47 7.95 3.59 9.76
C MET A 47 9.10 3.60 8.76
N ASP A 48 9.13 2.72 7.74
CA ASP A 48 10.17 2.73 6.69
C ASP A 48 10.15 4.05 5.90
N LEU A 49 8.96 4.53 5.55
CA LEU A 49 8.79 5.78 4.81
C LEU A 49 9.33 6.97 5.61
N LEU A 50 9.02 7.07 6.91
CA LEU A 50 9.48 8.18 7.75
C LEU A 50 10.97 8.07 8.11
N GLU A 51 11.41 6.93 8.64
CA GLU A 51 12.71 6.81 9.30
C GLU A 51 13.84 6.39 8.35
N VAL A 52 13.53 5.55 7.35
CA VAL A 52 14.55 4.99 6.44
C VAL A 52 14.62 5.82 5.16
N ARG A 53 13.45 6.17 4.61
CA ARG A 53 13.36 6.89 3.32
C ARG A 53 13.18 8.40 3.48
N ASN A 54 12.86 8.89 4.68
CA ASN A 54 12.65 10.30 4.98
C ASN A 54 11.61 10.96 4.04
N TRP A 55 10.47 10.30 3.87
CA TRP A 55 9.32 10.83 3.14
C TRP A 55 8.61 11.90 3.97
N HIS A 56 7.97 12.84 3.28
CA HIS A 56 7.28 13.96 3.88
C HIS A 56 5.75 13.80 3.78
N ASP A 57 5.03 14.45 4.69
CA ASP A 57 3.55 14.50 4.72
C ASP A 57 2.86 13.15 4.54
N VAL A 58 3.39 12.11 5.19
CA VAL A 58 2.83 10.76 5.10
C VAL A 58 1.50 10.70 5.88
N LYS A 59 0.40 10.51 5.16
CA LYS A 59 -0.97 10.43 5.69
C LYS A 59 -1.50 9.01 5.58
N ILE A 60 -2.22 8.59 6.61
CA ILE A 60 -2.80 7.25 6.73
C ILE A 60 -4.29 7.33 6.37
N HIS A 61 -4.75 6.40 5.54
CA HIS A 61 -6.13 6.36 5.09
C HIS A 61 -6.68 4.93 5.15
N GLY A 62 -7.94 4.80 5.55
CA GLY A 62 -8.67 3.54 5.52
C GLY A 62 -9.70 3.50 4.38
N SER A 63 -9.74 2.41 3.62
CA SER A 63 -10.81 2.12 2.67
C SER A 63 -11.63 0.91 3.13
N SER A 64 -12.87 1.16 3.57
CA SER A 64 -13.81 0.07 3.89
C SER A 64 -14.26 -0.68 2.64
N GLU A 65 -14.27 -0.05 1.47
CA GLU A 65 -14.64 -0.72 0.20
C GLU A 65 -13.58 -1.77 -0.17
N LEU A 66 -12.31 -1.38 -0.09
CA LEU A 66 -11.19 -2.24 -0.47
C LEU A 66 -10.64 -3.08 0.69
N HIS A 67 -11.20 -2.87 1.88
CA HIS A 67 -10.84 -3.53 3.14
C HIS A 67 -9.34 -3.46 3.42
N LEU A 68 -8.77 -2.25 3.30
CA LEU A 68 -7.33 -2.02 3.48
C LEU A 68 -7.03 -0.61 3.99
N ILE A 69 -5.87 -0.47 4.61
CA ILE A 69 -5.21 0.80 4.93
C ILE A 69 -4.19 1.12 3.83
N TYR A 70 -4.20 2.35 3.33
CA TYR A 70 -3.25 2.88 2.35
C TYR A 70 -2.65 4.19 2.85
N LEU A 71 -1.53 4.60 2.26
CA LEU A 71 -0.82 5.80 2.64
C LEU A 71 -0.72 6.75 1.45
N HIS A 72 -0.75 8.05 1.72
CA HIS A 72 -0.29 9.07 0.77
C HIS A 72 0.96 9.72 1.32
N GLY A 73 1.99 9.92 0.51
CA GLY A 73 3.22 10.54 0.98
C GLY A 73 4.04 11.18 -0.13
N LEU A 74 4.91 12.10 0.25
CA LEU A 74 5.82 12.81 -0.63
C LEU A 74 7.21 12.19 -0.53
N GLU A 75 7.71 11.62 -1.63
CA GLU A 75 9.09 11.10 -1.68
C GLU A 75 10.13 12.21 -1.43
N LYS A 76 9.85 13.42 -1.91
CA LYS A 76 10.63 14.63 -1.68
C LYS A 76 9.69 15.81 -1.51
N GLU A 77 10.12 16.80 -0.73
CA GLU A 77 9.39 18.04 -0.54
C GLU A 77 9.12 18.73 -1.90
N GLY A 78 7.86 19.12 -2.15
CA GLY A 78 7.43 19.75 -3.40
C GLY A 78 7.12 18.80 -4.56
N CYS A 79 7.21 17.48 -4.37
CA CYS A 79 6.74 16.50 -5.36
C CYS A 79 5.22 16.29 -5.30
N ILE A 80 4.69 15.49 -6.23
CA ILE A 80 3.29 15.03 -6.18
C ILE A 80 3.20 13.89 -5.15
N PRO A 81 2.19 13.88 -4.27
CA PRO A 81 1.95 12.75 -3.37
C PRO A 81 1.77 11.46 -4.14
N GLN A 82 2.44 10.40 -3.72
CA GLN A 82 2.26 9.06 -4.28
C GLN A 82 1.30 8.26 -3.40
N LEU A 83 0.48 7.42 -4.02
CA LEU A 83 -0.34 6.42 -3.34
C LEU A 83 0.52 5.18 -3.04
N ILE A 84 0.63 4.82 -1.76
CA ILE A 84 1.35 3.64 -1.29
C ILE A 84 0.35 2.62 -0.73
N ILE A 85 0.45 1.38 -1.21
CA ILE A 85 -0.37 0.26 -0.76
C ILE A 85 0.53 -0.71 0.03
N PRO A 86 0.41 -0.75 1.37
CA PRO A 86 1.05 -1.77 2.20
C PRO A 86 0.50 -3.16 1.92
N THR A 87 1.39 -4.11 1.67
CA THR A 87 1.07 -5.46 1.23
C THR A 87 1.79 -6.50 2.08
N PRO A 88 1.10 -7.34 2.87
CA PRO A 88 1.74 -8.50 3.45
C PRO A 88 2.07 -9.52 2.34
N VAL A 89 3.21 -10.21 2.43
CA VAL A 89 3.62 -11.23 1.44
C VAL A 89 2.60 -12.36 1.25
N SER A 90 1.75 -12.61 2.25
CA SER A 90 0.66 -13.60 2.18
C SER A 90 -0.55 -13.15 1.36
N MET A 91 -0.61 -11.88 0.94
CA MET A 91 -1.74 -11.32 0.19
C MET A 91 -1.61 -11.61 -1.31
N SER A 92 -2.66 -12.16 -1.91
CA SER A 92 -2.75 -12.37 -3.36
C SER A 92 -3.42 -11.19 -4.06
N TYR A 93 -2.90 -10.80 -5.22
CA TYR A 93 -3.51 -9.78 -6.09
C TYR A 93 -4.05 -10.37 -7.38
N SER A 94 -5.32 -10.09 -7.66
CA SER A 94 -5.90 -10.23 -9.00
C SER A 94 -5.72 -8.93 -9.79
N HIS A 95 -5.82 -9.03 -11.11
CA HIS A 95 -5.81 -7.85 -11.98
C HIS A 95 -6.91 -6.85 -11.61
N GLU A 96 -8.12 -7.35 -11.30
CA GLU A 96 -9.26 -6.55 -10.84
C GLU A 96 -8.92 -5.75 -9.57
N ARG A 97 -8.23 -6.37 -8.61
CA ARG A 97 -7.86 -5.73 -7.37
C ARG A 97 -6.83 -4.61 -7.57
N ILE A 98 -5.86 -4.82 -8.48
CA ILE A 98 -4.89 -3.79 -8.84
C ILE A 98 -5.58 -2.60 -9.52
N GLN A 99 -6.54 -2.87 -10.42
CA GLN A 99 -7.34 -1.80 -11.04
C GLN A 99 -8.14 -1.00 -10.02
N GLN A 100 -8.69 -1.65 -8.98
CA GLN A 100 -9.36 -0.95 -7.89
C GLN A 100 -8.42 0.01 -7.15
N PHE A 101 -7.16 -0.37 -6.95
CA PHE A 101 -6.18 0.52 -6.31
C PHE A 101 -5.86 1.73 -7.17
N MET A 102 -5.75 1.55 -8.49
CA MET A 102 -5.51 2.68 -9.40
C MET A 102 -6.66 3.69 -9.36
N LYS A 103 -7.89 3.24 -9.10
CA LYS A 103 -9.06 4.12 -8.96
C LYS A 103 -9.06 4.97 -7.68
N LEU A 104 -8.32 4.57 -6.64
CA LEU A 104 -8.20 5.38 -5.41
C LEU A 104 -7.57 6.74 -5.70
N ASP A 105 -6.65 6.80 -6.66
CA ASP A 105 -5.91 8.02 -7.01
C ASP A 105 -6.68 8.94 -7.97
N CYS A 106 -7.78 8.44 -8.57
CA CYS A 106 -8.57 9.14 -9.59
C CYS A 106 -9.54 10.21 -9.04
N THR A 107 -9.54 10.50 -7.75
CA THR A 107 -10.48 11.46 -7.13
C THR A 107 -10.08 12.93 -7.29
N SER A 108 -8.99 13.23 -8.00
CA SER A 108 -8.56 14.60 -8.30
C SER A 108 -8.86 14.94 -9.76
N ASP A 109 -9.66 15.98 -10.00
CA ASP A 109 -10.20 16.47 -11.29
C ASP A 109 -9.11 16.92 -12.30
N GLU A 110 -7.83 16.69 -12.02
CA GLU A 110 -6.69 17.08 -12.82
C GLU A 110 -6.28 15.90 -13.71
N ALA A 111 -6.99 15.73 -14.82
CA ALA A 111 -6.69 14.76 -15.87
C ALA A 111 -5.30 15.00 -16.49
N GLN A 112 -4.23 14.47 -15.88
CA GLN A 112 -2.91 14.30 -16.53
C GLN A 112 -1.86 13.48 -15.80
N SER A 113 -2.05 13.06 -14.55
CA SER A 113 -1.04 12.24 -13.88
C SER A 113 -1.19 10.77 -14.26
N ILE A 114 -0.11 10.17 -14.79
CA ILE A 114 0.04 8.72 -14.89
C ILE A 114 -0.25 8.16 -13.49
N SER A 115 -1.40 7.48 -13.32
CA SER A 115 -1.83 6.89 -12.05
C SER A 115 -0.89 5.75 -11.69
N SER A 116 0.19 6.08 -10.98
CA SER A 116 1.17 5.13 -10.54
C SER A 116 1.00 4.88 -9.05
N ILE A 117 0.77 3.62 -8.69
CA ILE A 117 0.68 3.20 -7.30
C ILE A 117 1.98 2.52 -6.89
N LEU A 118 2.36 2.69 -5.63
CA LEU A 118 3.55 2.09 -5.06
C LEU A 118 3.14 0.94 -4.12
N LEU A 119 3.39 -0.29 -4.55
CA LEU A 119 3.15 -1.47 -3.75
C LEU A 119 4.33 -1.70 -2.80
N ALA A 120 4.09 -1.66 -1.49
CA ALA A 120 5.09 -1.88 -0.47
C ALA A 120 4.89 -3.27 0.15
N ILE A 121 5.62 -4.26 -0.37
CA ILE A 121 5.53 -5.66 0.06
C ILE A 121 6.40 -5.87 1.28
N VAL A 122 5.80 -6.38 2.35
CA VAL A 122 6.47 -6.66 3.62
C VAL A 122 6.58 -8.15 3.84
N GLU A 123 7.82 -8.63 4.02
CA GLU A 123 8.13 -10.01 4.39
C GLU A 123 8.10 -10.20 5.92
N SER A 124 8.05 -11.45 6.38
CA SER A 124 7.95 -11.80 7.80
C SER A 124 9.14 -11.34 8.64
N ASP A 125 10.29 -11.11 8.01
CA ASP A 125 11.50 -10.59 8.65
C ASP A 125 11.54 -9.06 8.69
N SER A 126 10.43 -8.39 8.36
CA SER A 126 10.24 -6.94 8.24
C SER A 126 10.94 -6.27 7.06
N THR A 127 11.50 -7.04 6.12
CA THR A 127 12.01 -6.48 4.86
C THR A 127 10.87 -5.86 4.04
N VAL A 128 11.04 -4.60 3.61
CA VAL A 128 10.08 -3.88 2.77
C VAL A 128 10.64 -3.70 1.35
N VAL A 129 9.89 -4.18 0.35
CA VAL A 129 10.22 -4.04 -1.07
C VAL A 129 9.16 -3.20 -1.77
N TYR A 130 9.62 -2.22 -2.55
CA TYR A 130 8.75 -1.27 -3.22
C TYR A 130 8.68 -1.55 -4.73
N TYR A 131 7.48 -1.82 -5.22
CA TYR A 131 7.18 -2.02 -6.64
C TYR A 131 6.27 -0.91 -7.14
N LYS A 132 6.73 -0.17 -8.14
CA LYS A 132 5.91 0.84 -8.81
C LYS A 132 5.06 0.17 -9.88
N LEU A 133 3.74 0.29 -9.75
CA LEU A 133 2.76 -0.19 -10.72
C LEU A 133 2.17 1.03 -11.46
N THR A 134 2.19 1.02 -12.78
CA THR A 134 1.61 2.08 -13.62
C THR A 134 0.45 1.53 -14.41
N ASP A 135 -0.51 2.38 -14.77
CA ASP A 135 -1.56 2.02 -15.71
C ASP A 135 -0.96 1.53 -17.06
N GLY A 136 -1.67 0.63 -17.75
CA GLY A 136 -1.20 -0.06 -18.95
C GLY A 136 -0.92 -1.56 -18.77
N PHE A 137 -1.40 -2.19 -17.69
CA PHE A 137 -1.39 -3.65 -17.55
C PHE A 137 -2.28 -4.28 -18.63
N VAL A 138 -1.66 -4.84 -19.66
CA VAL A 138 -2.34 -5.64 -20.70
C VAL A 138 -2.05 -7.12 -20.43
N ILE A 139 -3.09 -7.95 -20.49
CA ILE A 139 -2.90 -9.41 -20.49
C ILE A 139 -2.20 -9.75 -21.81
N PRO A 140 -0.97 -10.30 -21.78
CA PRO A 140 -0.29 -10.65 -23.02
C PRO A 140 -1.11 -11.71 -23.76
N ASP A 141 -1.12 -11.64 -25.09
CA ASP A 141 -1.75 -12.66 -25.90
C ASP A 141 -1.14 -14.03 -25.55
N PRO A 142 -1.97 -15.07 -25.38
CA PRO A 142 -1.47 -16.41 -25.11
C PRO A 142 -0.51 -16.81 -26.24
N PRO A 143 0.62 -17.46 -25.92
CA PRO A 143 1.60 -17.84 -26.93
C PRO A 143 0.96 -18.72 -28.00
N ASP A 144 1.18 -18.38 -29.27
CA ASP A 144 0.50 -19.01 -30.42
C ASP A 144 0.65 -20.54 -30.48
N PHE A 145 1.73 -21.09 -29.91
CA PHE A 145 1.96 -22.54 -29.85
C PHE A 145 2.76 -22.91 -28.60
N VAL A 146 2.09 -23.50 -27.61
CA VAL A 146 2.78 -24.40 -26.67
C VAL A 146 2.93 -25.73 -27.42
N GLU A 147 4.05 -25.91 -28.14
CA GLU A 147 4.42 -27.26 -28.55
C GLU A 147 4.66 -28.05 -27.27
N ASP A 148 3.65 -28.83 -26.89
CA ASP A 148 3.68 -29.80 -25.81
C ASP A 148 4.66 -30.92 -26.21
N MET A 149 5.96 -30.61 -26.15
CA MET A 149 7.05 -31.50 -26.59
C MET A 149 7.24 -32.69 -25.65
N ASP A 150 6.66 -32.65 -24.44
CA ASP A 150 6.89 -33.66 -23.42
C ASP A 150 5.98 -34.89 -23.55
N ASN A 151 4.77 -34.75 -24.11
CA ASN A 151 3.82 -35.87 -24.16
C ASN A 151 4.22 -36.98 -25.17
N LYS A 152 5.13 -36.73 -26.11
CA LYS A 152 5.59 -37.70 -27.12
C LYS A 152 6.74 -38.60 -26.64
N GLN A 153 7.58 -38.15 -25.69
CA GLN A 153 8.71 -38.96 -25.22
C GLN A 153 8.29 -40.10 -24.28
N TRP A 154 7.21 -39.93 -23.49
CA TRP A 154 6.77 -40.92 -22.50
C TRP A 154 6.09 -42.14 -23.13
N ARG A 155 5.40 -41.97 -24.27
CA ARG A 155 4.76 -43.08 -24.98
C ARG A 155 5.76 -44.07 -25.60
N LYS A 156 7.00 -43.65 -25.91
CA LYS A 156 8.02 -44.52 -26.52
C LYS A 156 8.83 -45.36 -25.53
N LYS A 157 8.89 -44.97 -24.25
CA LYS A 157 9.62 -45.75 -23.22
C LYS A 157 8.82 -46.96 -22.70
N ARG A 158 7.48 -46.88 -22.68
CA ARG A 158 6.63 -47.99 -22.20
C ARG A 158 6.59 -49.21 -23.14
N LEU A 159 6.89 -49.05 -24.43
CA LEU A 159 6.89 -50.16 -25.39
C LEU A 159 8.22 -50.95 -25.42
N ARG A 160 9.28 -50.44 -24.77
CA ARG A 160 10.59 -51.11 -24.73
C ARG A 160 10.80 -52.03 -23.51
N HIS A 161 9.89 -51.99 -22.53
CA HIS A 161 9.94 -52.82 -21.32
C HIS A 161 8.92 -53.98 -21.34
N LEU A 162 8.45 -54.38 -22.53
CA LEU A 162 7.50 -55.49 -22.71
C LEU A 162 8.01 -56.54 -23.71
N ARG A 163 9.32 -56.82 -23.71
CA ARG A 163 9.91 -58.00 -24.35
C ARG A 163 10.75 -58.76 -23.34
#